data_AF-A0A1F9ZD58-F1
#
_entry.id   AF-A0A1F9ZD58-F1
#
_cell.length_a   1.000
_cell.length_b   1.000
_cell.length_c   1.000
_cell.angle_alpha   90.00
_cell.angle_beta   90.00
_cell.angle_gamma   90.00
#
_symmetry.space_group_name_H-M   'P 1'
#
loop_
_entity.id
_entity.type
_entity.pdbx_description
1 polymer ?
#
loop_
_entity_poly.entity_id
_entity_poly.type
_entity_poly.pdbx_seq_one_letter_code
_entity_poly.pdbx_strand_id
1 'polypeptide(L)'
;MQAEVVRRVAMVAVIPALLAAILVTPSLMGRPTVLSAIPALIIGLTEKEVVIDIHGAVDHYRYRSISIQLQGEDNLSFTRSAVKLQAYDLDMSFDRNATRAFDVFVLIADRQGNTYALNGTVFTGHDEAGDFVSMTDRDTWRTVAAHAPSDFRALIPKGEGTG
;
A
#
# COMPACT_ATOMS: atom_id res chain seq x y z
N MET A 1 -3.77 63.35 -0.71
CA MET A 1 -4.88 62.90 0.15
C MET A 1 -5.65 61.70 -0.40
N GLN A 2 -6.25 61.75 -1.60
CA GLN A 2 -7.08 60.63 -2.11
C GLN A 2 -6.31 59.30 -2.30
N ALA A 3 -5.10 59.33 -2.86
CA ALA A 3 -4.28 58.11 -3.08
C ALA A 3 -3.86 57.39 -1.78
N GLU A 4 -3.70 58.14 -0.69
CA GLU A 4 -3.28 57.62 0.60
C GLU A 4 -4.45 56.95 1.36
N VAL A 5 -5.66 57.49 1.20
CA VAL A 5 -6.91 56.88 1.67
C VAL A 5 -7.18 55.58 0.92
N VAL A 6 -7.02 55.57 -0.41
CA VAL A 6 -7.17 54.35 -1.22
C VAL A 6 -6.18 53.27 -0.80
N ARG A 7 -4.92 53.62 -0.52
CA ARG A 7 -3.90 52.66 -0.07
C ARG A 7 -4.22 52.08 1.32
N ARG A 8 -4.75 52.90 2.24
CA ARG A 8 -5.19 52.42 3.57
C ARG A 8 -6.43 51.53 3.48
N VAL A 9 -7.41 51.91 2.66
CA VAL A 9 -8.61 51.09 2.43
C VAL A 9 -8.23 49.75 1.78
N ALA A 10 -7.31 49.76 0.83
CA ALA A 10 -6.78 48.53 0.20
C ALA A 10 -6.07 47.62 1.22
N MET A 11 -5.23 48.18 2.11
CA MET A 11 -4.59 47.40 3.18
C MET A 11 -5.58 46.74 4.12
N VAL A 12 -6.65 47.45 4.50
CA VAL A 12 -7.67 46.90 5.41
C VAL A 12 -8.53 45.84 4.70
N ALA A 13 -8.79 45.99 3.40
CA ALA A 13 -9.57 45.03 2.61
C ALA A 13 -8.83 43.70 2.35
N VAL A 14 -7.51 43.67 2.43
CA VAL A 14 -6.71 42.44 2.25
C VAL A 14 -6.98 41.41 3.35
N ILE A 15 -7.20 41.84 4.60
CA ILE A 15 -7.47 40.93 5.73
C ILE A 15 -8.77 40.12 5.54
N PRO A 16 -9.94 40.73 5.27
CA PRO A 16 -11.16 39.98 5.00
C PRO A 16 -11.09 39.19 3.70
N ALA A 17 -10.35 39.67 2.69
CA ALA A 17 -10.12 38.90 1.46
C ALA A 17 -9.29 37.63 1.72
N LEU A 18 -8.26 37.70 2.58
CA LEU A 18 -7.47 36.54 3.00
C LEU A 18 -8.30 35.58 3.85
N LEU A 19 -9.14 36.09 4.76
CA LEU A 19 -10.06 35.24 5.54
C LEU A 19 -11.07 34.53 4.65
N ALA A 20 -11.67 35.24 3.69
CA ALA A 20 -12.56 34.65 2.71
C ALA A 20 -11.84 33.60 1.86
N ALA A 21 -10.59 33.88 1.44
CA ALA A 21 -9.78 32.89 0.76
C ALA A 21 -9.57 31.64 1.62
N ILE A 22 -9.16 31.77 2.89
CA ILE A 22 -8.96 30.62 3.79
C ILE A 22 -10.27 29.82 4.02
N LEU A 23 -11.42 30.49 4.09
CA LEU A 23 -12.73 29.83 4.27
C LEU A 23 -13.23 29.12 3.01
N VAL A 24 -12.92 29.66 1.82
CA VAL A 24 -13.41 29.13 0.54
C VAL A 24 -12.43 28.14 -0.09
N THR A 25 -11.13 28.24 0.22
CA THR A 25 -10.09 27.34 -0.32
C THR A 25 -10.37 25.86 -0.04
N PRO A 26 -10.83 25.43 1.16
CA PRO A 26 -11.19 24.04 1.43
C PRO A 26 -12.39 23.54 0.60
N SER A 27 -13.23 24.46 0.11
CA SER A 27 -14.41 24.15 -0.70
C SER A 27 -14.09 24.11 -2.20
N LEU A 28 -13.06 24.85 -2.63
CA LEU A 28 -12.58 24.91 -4.03
C LEU A 28 -11.52 23.85 -4.33
N MET A 29 -10.67 23.53 -3.35
CA MET A 29 -9.94 22.27 -3.32
C MET A 29 -10.98 21.20 -3.02
N GLY A 30 -11.72 20.79 -4.06
CA GLY A 30 -12.70 19.72 -3.95
C GLY A 30 -12.14 18.60 -3.07
N ARG A 31 -12.98 18.07 -2.16
CA ARG A 31 -12.65 16.93 -1.29
C ARG A 31 -11.73 16.03 -2.10
N PRO A 32 -10.49 15.72 -1.64
CA PRO A 32 -9.62 14.85 -2.40
C PRO A 32 -10.46 13.65 -2.75
N THR A 33 -10.81 13.53 -4.04
CA THR A 33 -11.59 12.40 -4.52
C THR A 33 -10.71 11.25 -4.13
N VAL A 34 -11.17 10.48 -3.15
CA VAL A 34 -10.45 9.33 -2.65
C VAL A 34 -10.46 8.38 -3.84
N LEU A 35 -9.47 8.53 -4.73
CA LEU A 35 -8.97 7.44 -5.51
C LEU A 35 -8.57 6.46 -4.41
N SER A 36 -9.51 5.56 -4.10
CA SER A 36 -9.35 4.47 -3.18
C SER A 36 -8.21 3.66 -3.75
N ALA A 37 -7.00 4.04 -3.36
CA ALA A 37 -5.81 3.45 -3.86
C ALA A 37 -5.68 2.16 -3.06
N ILE A 38 -6.12 1.09 -3.71
CA ILE A 38 -6.14 -0.24 -3.12
C ILE A 38 -4.68 -0.63 -2.89
N PRO A 39 -4.26 -0.92 -1.65
CA PRO A 39 -2.89 -1.33 -1.37
C PRO A 39 -2.52 -2.58 -2.19
N ALA A 40 -1.25 -2.74 -2.51
CA ALA A 40 -0.79 -3.85 -3.35
C ALA A 40 0.35 -4.61 -2.68
N LEU A 41 0.31 -5.93 -2.82
CA LEU A 41 1.42 -6.84 -2.54
C LEU A 41 2.20 -7.04 -3.83
N ILE A 42 3.50 -6.81 -3.78
CA ILE A 42 4.44 -7.03 -4.87
C ILE A 42 5.42 -8.11 -4.43
N ILE A 43 5.65 -9.10 -5.28
CA ILE A 43 6.64 -10.15 -5.04
C ILE A 43 7.59 -10.19 -6.24
N GLY A 44 8.84 -9.84 -5.98
CA GLY A 44 9.94 -9.90 -6.93
C GLY A 44 10.84 -11.10 -6.65
N LEU A 45 11.39 -11.66 -7.72
CA LEU A 45 12.44 -12.68 -7.65
C LEU A 45 13.76 -12.09 -8.13
N THR A 46 14.79 -12.27 -7.33
CA THR A 46 16.18 -11.99 -7.72
C THR A 46 16.96 -13.30 -7.80
N GLU A 47 18.23 -13.24 -8.18
CA GLU A 47 19.09 -14.43 -8.24
C GLU A 47 19.21 -15.17 -6.90
N LYS A 48 19.11 -14.44 -5.77
CA LYS A 48 19.36 -14.99 -4.42
C LYS A 48 18.22 -14.80 -3.45
N GLU A 49 17.39 -13.79 -3.66
CA GLU A 49 16.35 -13.39 -2.71
C GLU A 49 14.98 -13.33 -3.36
N VAL A 50 13.97 -13.70 -2.58
CA VAL A 50 12.58 -13.30 -2.79
C VAL A 50 12.37 -11.99 -2.07
N VAL A 51 11.91 -10.97 -2.79
CA VAL A 51 11.63 -9.64 -2.24
C VAL A 51 10.13 -9.45 -2.22
N ILE A 52 9.58 -9.12 -1.07
CA ILE A 52 8.17 -8.81 -0.88
C ILE A 52 8.06 -7.36 -0.46
N ASP A 53 7.27 -6.60 -1.21
CA ASP A 53 6.96 -5.20 -0.92
C ASP A 53 5.45 -5.03 -0.81
N ILE A 54 4.99 -4.51 0.33
CA ILE A 54 3.62 -4.06 0.50
C ILE A 54 3.63 -2.56 0.30
N HIS A 55 3.14 -2.14 -0.86
CA HIS A 55 3.10 -0.73 -1.20
C HIS A 55 1.69 -0.15 -1.03
N GLY A 56 1.63 1.00 -0.36
CA GLY A 56 0.43 1.83 -0.32
C GLY A 56 0.20 2.50 -1.66
N ALA A 57 -1.02 2.46 -2.19
CA ALA A 57 -1.25 2.96 -3.55
C ALA A 57 -1.29 4.51 -3.69
N VAL A 58 -0.99 5.28 -2.63
CA VAL A 58 -0.63 6.71 -2.77
C VAL A 58 0.35 7.16 -1.68
N ASP A 59 1.32 7.98 -2.10
CA ASP A 59 2.37 8.67 -1.32
C ASP A 59 1.83 9.59 -0.19
N HIS A 60 0.52 9.74 -0.07
CA HIS A 60 -0.13 10.69 0.85
C HIS A 60 -0.75 10.05 2.10
N TYR A 61 -0.90 8.72 2.15
CA TYR A 61 -1.54 8.03 3.27
C TYR A 61 -0.57 7.12 4.02
N ARG A 62 -0.07 7.62 5.15
CA ARG A 62 0.64 6.82 6.15
C ARG A 62 -0.38 5.92 6.85
N TYR A 63 -0.29 4.61 6.66
CA TYR A 63 -1.14 3.62 7.33
C TYR A 63 -0.88 3.63 8.84
N ARG A 64 -1.90 3.29 9.64
CA ARG A 64 -1.73 3.14 11.09
C ARG A 64 -0.83 1.96 11.41
N SER A 65 -1.04 0.84 10.73
CA SER A 65 -0.19 -0.35 10.83
C SER A 65 -0.22 -1.15 9.53
N ILE A 66 0.92 -1.71 9.18
CA ILE A 66 1.09 -2.71 8.12
C ILE A 66 1.72 -3.92 8.78
N SER A 67 1.13 -5.09 8.63
CA SER A 67 1.67 -6.34 9.13
C SER A 67 1.66 -7.41 8.05
N ILE A 68 2.74 -8.18 8.00
CA ILE A 68 2.87 -9.35 7.14
C ILE A 68 3.35 -10.53 7.97
N GLN A 69 2.84 -11.71 7.64
CA GLN A 69 3.30 -12.99 8.16
C GLN A 69 3.48 -13.95 6.98
N LEU A 70 4.63 -14.61 6.97
CA LEU A 70 4.97 -15.66 6.04
C LEU A 70 5.18 -16.97 6.80
N GLN A 71 4.66 -18.06 6.27
CA GLN A 71 4.86 -19.40 6.80
C GLN A 71 5.19 -20.37 5.67
N GLY A 72 6.31 -21.09 5.77
CA GLY A 72 6.70 -22.05 4.74
C GLY A 72 5.79 -23.27 4.74
N GLU A 73 5.31 -23.64 3.56
CA GLU A 73 4.55 -24.87 3.29
C GLU A 73 5.50 -26.05 3.05
N ASP A 74 6.59 -25.81 2.31
CA ASP A 74 7.62 -26.83 2.05
C ASP A 74 8.71 -26.87 3.16
N ASN A 75 8.82 -25.81 3.95
CA ASN A 75 9.72 -25.72 5.09
C ASN A 75 8.98 -25.12 6.30
N LEU A 76 8.43 -25.98 7.15
CA LEU A 76 7.67 -25.56 8.34
C LEU A 76 8.49 -24.77 9.37
N SER A 77 9.83 -24.82 9.31
CA SER A 77 10.69 -24.01 10.17
C SER A 77 10.87 -22.58 9.66
N PHE A 78 10.48 -22.32 8.40
CA PHE A 78 10.46 -20.97 7.84
C PHE A 78 9.22 -20.23 8.35
N THR A 79 9.45 -19.26 9.22
CA THR A 79 8.42 -18.30 9.64
C THR A 79 9.06 -16.92 9.68
N ARG A 80 8.39 -15.96 9.06
CA ARG A 80 8.80 -14.56 9.10
C ARG A 80 7.59 -13.71 9.37
N SER A 81 7.77 -12.66 10.15
CA SER A 81 6.74 -11.66 10.35
C SER A 81 7.38 -10.30 10.52
N ALA A 82 6.67 -9.28 10.08
CA ALA A 82 7.08 -7.90 10.25
C ALA A 82 5.84 -7.05 10.48
N VAL A 83 5.99 -6.05 11.33
CA VAL A 83 4.96 -5.06 11.62
C VAL A 83 5.60 -3.68 11.60
N LYS A 84 5.10 -2.79 10.76
CA LYS A 84 5.46 -1.38 10.75
C LYS A 84 4.26 -0.55 11.20
N LEU A 85 4.49 0.31 12.19
CA LEU A 85 3.49 1.25 12.69
C LEU A 85 3.73 2.61 12.05
N GLN A 86 2.64 3.27 11.67
CA GLN A 86 2.73 4.57 11.02
C GLN A 86 3.72 4.49 9.85
N ALA A 87 3.39 3.77 8.79
CA ALA A 87 4.29 3.55 7.66
C ALA A 87 3.54 3.68 6.33
N TYR A 88 4.28 3.92 5.25
CA TYR A 88 3.74 3.97 3.89
C TYR A 88 3.85 2.60 3.20
N ASP A 89 4.92 1.88 3.53
CA ASP A 89 5.29 0.60 2.94
C ASP A 89 5.79 -0.38 4.01
N LEU A 90 5.88 -1.64 3.61
CA LEU A 90 6.61 -2.66 4.33
C LEU A 90 7.30 -3.58 3.33
N ASP A 91 8.62 -3.57 3.36
CA ASP A 91 9.50 -4.44 2.61
C ASP A 91 10.03 -5.58 3.50
N MET A 92 10.18 -6.75 2.91
CA MET A 92 10.90 -7.88 3.50
C MET A 92 11.55 -8.72 2.41
N SER A 93 12.74 -9.25 2.67
CA SER A 93 13.36 -10.23 1.79
C SER A 93 13.85 -11.47 2.55
N PHE A 94 14.00 -12.57 1.82
CA PHE A 94 14.57 -13.80 2.34
C PHE A 94 15.25 -14.59 1.22
N ASP A 95 16.16 -15.48 1.61
CA ASP A 95 16.90 -16.33 0.68
C ASP A 95 15.93 -17.23 -0.12
N ARG A 96 16.09 -17.30 -1.44
CA ARG A 96 15.25 -18.09 -2.34
C ARG A 96 15.28 -19.60 -2.03
N ASN A 97 16.31 -20.07 -1.34
CA ASN A 97 16.44 -21.46 -0.91
C ASN A 97 15.76 -21.74 0.44
N ALA A 98 15.26 -20.71 1.15
CA ALA A 98 14.64 -20.91 2.45
C ALA A 98 13.30 -21.64 2.35
N THR A 99 12.52 -21.32 1.32
CA THR A 99 11.21 -21.93 1.01
C THR A 99 10.85 -21.60 -0.44
N ARG A 100 10.23 -22.55 -1.15
CA ARG A 100 9.65 -22.33 -2.49
C ARG A 100 8.15 -22.12 -2.45
N ALA A 101 7.48 -22.62 -1.41
CA ALA A 101 6.05 -22.53 -1.21
C ALA A 101 5.77 -21.98 0.18
N PHE A 102 5.06 -20.86 0.28
CA PHE A 102 4.76 -20.25 1.57
C PHE A 102 3.39 -19.57 1.57
N ASP A 103 2.74 -19.61 2.72
CA ASP A 103 1.57 -18.82 3.01
C ASP A 103 1.96 -17.38 3.29
N VAL A 104 1.17 -16.44 2.76
CA VAL A 104 1.28 -15.01 3.02
C VAL A 104 -0.04 -14.51 3.62
N PHE A 105 0.08 -13.87 4.77
CA PHE A 105 -1.01 -13.14 5.41
C PHE A 105 -0.61 -11.68 5.57
N VAL A 106 -1.37 -10.79 4.93
CA VAL A 106 -1.18 -9.35 5.01
C VAL A 106 -2.39 -8.71 5.66
N LEU A 107 -2.14 -7.82 6.61
CA LEU A 107 -3.16 -7.00 7.25
C LEU A 107 -2.68 -5.55 7.33
N ILE A 108 -3.50 -4.64 6.82
CA ILE A 108 -3.25 -3.20 6.79
C ILE A 108 -4.41 -2.49 7.46
N ALA A 109 -4.12 -1.56 8.37
CA ALA A 109 -5.10 -0.67 8.95
C ALA A 109 -4.77 0.78 8.56
N ASP A 110 -5.71 1.48 7.96
CA ASP A 110 -5.56 2.91 7.69
C ASP A 110 -5.82 3.75 8.95
N ARG A 111 -5.67 5.07 8.82
CA ARG A 111 -5.93 6.02 9.91
C ARG A 111 -7.42 6.33 10.12
N GLN A 112 -8.27 5.96 9.17
CA GLN A 112 -9.70 6.21 9.16
C GLN A 112 -10.50 5.03 9.76
N GLY A 113 -9.83 3.91 10.05
CA GLY A 113 -10.40 2.70 10.62
C GLY A 113 -10.74 1.62 9.57
N ASN A 114 -10.42 1.82 8.29
CA ASN A 114 -10.57 0.77 7.29
C ASN A 114 -9.44 -0.26 7.41
N THR A 115 -9.80 -1.52 7.23
CA THR A 115 -8.86 -2.64 7.16
C THR A 115 -8.77 -3.17 5.73
N TYR A 116 -7.59 -3.65 5.36
CA TYR A 116 -7.32 -4.36 4.11
C TYR A 116 -6.60 -5.64 4.47
N ALA A 117 -7.01 -6.75 3.89
CA ALA A 117 -6.45 -8.06 4.20
C ALA A 117 -6.28 -8.87 2.92
N LEU A 118 -5.20 -9.64 2.88
CA LEU A 118 -4.93 -10.61 1.81
C LEU A 118 -4.39 -11.88 2.46
N ASN A 119 -4.98 -13.01 2.09
CA ASN A 119 -4.54 -14.33 2.50
C ASN A 119 -4.34 -15.20 1.26
N GLY A 120 -3.15 -15.73 1.10
CA GLY A 120 -2.82 -16.52 -0.08
C GLY A 120 -1.68 -17.48 0.17
N THR A 121 -1.53 -18.42 -0.75
CA THR A 121 -0.35 -19.29 -0.82
C THR A 121 0.45 -18.92 -2.06
N VAL A 122 1.73 -18.62 -1.87
CA VAL A 122 2.68 -18.25 -2.90
C VAL A 122 3.57 -19.44 -3.23
N PHE A 123 3.82 -19.64 -4.50
CA PHE A 123 4.80 -20.59 -5.01
C PHE A 123 5.79 -19.88 -5.93
N THR A 124 7.07 -20.22 -5.79
CA THR A 124 8.16 -19.70 -6.61
C THR A 124 8.86 -20.86 -7.31
N GLY A 125 9.17 -20.68 -8.59
CA GLY A 125 9.71 -21.76 -9.41
C GLY A 125 10.51 -21.25 -10.60
N HIS A 126 10.87 -22.21 -11.46
CA HIS A 126 11.55 -22.00 -12.72
C HIS A 126 10.96 -22.96 -13.76
N ASP A 127 10.61 -22.44 -14.93
CA ASP A 127 10.11 -23.20 -16.08
C ASP A 127 10.82 -22.79 -17.38
N GLU A 128 10.34 -23.27 -18.54
CA GLU A 128 10.93 -22.96 -19.84
C GLU A 128 10.89 -21.46 -20.21
N ALA A 129 9.97 -20.69 -19.62
CA ALA A 129 9.85 -19.25 -19.79
C ALA A 129 10.67 -18.45 -18.77
N GLY A 130 11.19 -19.10 -17.74
CA GLY A 130 12.12 -18.54 -16.76
C GLY A 130 11.61 -18.66 -15.32
N ASP A 131 12.12 -17.77 -14.46
CA ASP A 131 11.67 -17.71 -13.07
C ASP A 131 10.25 -17.17 -12.98
N PHE A 132 9.45 -17.76 -12.08
CA PHE A 132 8.06 -17.34 -11.90
C PHE A 132 7.64 -17.32 -10.44
N VAL A 133 6.66 -16.47 -10.17
CA VAL A 133 5.90 -16.43 -8.93
C VAL A 133 4.44 -16.68 -9.27
N SER A 134 3.80 -17.59 -8.56
CA SER A 134 2.36 -17.73 -8.58
C SER A 134 1.78 -17.55 -7.18
N MET A 135 0.59 -16.99 -7.10
CA MET A 135 -0.14 -16.86 -5.85
C MET A 135 -1.56 -17.32 -6.06
N THR A 136 -2.05 -18.13 -5.13
CA THR A 136 -3.46 -18.50 -5.02
C THR A 136 -4.05 -17.75 -3.84
N ASP A 137 -5.02 -16.88 -4.12
CA ASP A 137 -5.82 -16.22 -3.10
C ASP A 137 -6.75 -17.25 -2.43
N ARG A 138 -6.70 -17.35 -1.09
CA ARG A 138 -7.43 -18.37 -0.34
C ARG A 138 -8.91 -18.08 -0.17
N ASP A 139 -9.32 -16.83 -0.32
CA ASP A 139 -10.73 -16.43 -0.19
C ASP A 139 -11.48 -16.67 -1.50
N THR A 140 -10.82 -16.43 -2.63
CA THR A 140 -11.42 -16.54 -3.97
C THR A 140 -11.00 -17.78 -4.75
N TRP A 141 -9.98 -18.50 -4.28
CA TRP A 141 -9.35 -19.64 -4.97
C TRP A 141 -8.82 -19.32 -6.37
N ARG A 142 -8.58 -18.04 -6.64
CA ARG A 142 -8.03 -17.59 -7.93
C ARG A 142 -6.52 -17.63 -7.85
N THR A 143 -5.92 -18.25 -8.87
CA THR A 143 -4.48 -18.29 -9.04
C THR A 143 -4.06 -17.32 -10.13
N VAL A 144 -3.05 -16.52 -9.83
CA VAL A 144 -2.37 -15.63 -10.78
C VAL A 144 -0.89 -15.97 -10.77
N ALA A 145 -0.24 -15.92 -11.93
CA ALA A 145 1.19 -16.14 -12.06
C ALA A 145 1.83 -14.99 -12.87
N ALA A 146 3.08 -14.69 -12.54
CA ALA A 146 3.92 -13.75 -13.27
C ALA A 146 5.31 -14.35 -13.46
N HIS A 147 5.89 -14.10 -14.63
CA HIS A 147 7.24 -14.54 -14.99
C HIS A 147 8.20 -13.35 -14.98
N ALA A 148 9.44 -13.62 -14.58
CA ALA A 148 10.52 -12.66 -14.72
C ALA A 148 10.65 -12.20 -16.19
N PRO A 149 10.96 -10.92 -16.45
CA PRO A 149 11.40 -9.90 -15.50
C PRO A 149 10.27 -9.13 -14.82
N SER A 150 9.01 -9.50 -15.02
CA SER A 150 7.88 -8.82 -14.38
C SER A 150 7.69 -9.29 -12.94
N ASP A 151 7.51 -8.35 -12.02
CA ASP A 151 7.14 -8.67 -10.65
C ASP A 151 5.69 -9.15 -10.57
N PHE A 152 5.43 -10.09 -9.67
CA PHE A 152 4.07 -10.44 -9.31
C PHE A 152 3.40 -9.30 -8.55
N ARG A 153 2.13 -9.02 -8.85
CA ARG A 153 1.34 -7.98 -8.19
C ARG A 153 -0.06 -8.48 -7.87
N ALA A 154 -0.47 -8.31 -6.62
CA ALA A 154 -1.83 -8.56 -6.17
C ALA A 154 -2.38 -7.36 -5.42
N LEU A 155 -3.62 -6.98 -5.71
CA LEU A 155 -4.34 -5.97 -4.92
C LEU A 155 -4.78 -6.59 -3.59
N ILE A 156 -4.63 -5.85 -2.51
CA ILE A 156 -5.06 -6.24 -1.16
C ILE A 156 -6.46 -5.66 -0.97
N PRO A 157 -7.52 -6.50 -1.01
CA PRO A 157 -8.89 -6.03 -0.94
C PRO A 157 -9.17 -5.39 0.42
N LYS A 158 -10.14 -4.47 0.42
CA LYS A 158 -10.68 -3.92 1.67
C LYS A 158 -11.38 -5.07 2.42
N GLY A 159 -10.99 -5.28 3.67
CA GLY A 159 -11.66 -6.23 4.54
C GLY A 159 -13.10 -5.78 4.79
N GLU A 160 -14.04 -6.72 4.75
CA GLU A 160 -15.37 -6.48 5.30
C GLU A 160 -15.22 -6.41 6.83
N GLY A 161 -15.04 -5.19 7.34
CA GLY A 161 -14.95 -4.96 8.78
C GLY A 161 -16.22 -5.46 9.47
N THR A 162 -16.10 -6.47 10.32
CA THR A 162 -17.10 -6.78 11.32
C THR A 162 -16.72 -6.08 12.62
N GLY A 163 -17.32 -4.91 12.85
CA GLY A 163 -17.48 -4.28 14.17
C GLY A 163 -16.41 -3.29 14.59
#